data_AF-A0A8C5T2J9-F1
#
_entry.id   AF-A0A8C5T2J9-F1
#
_cell.length_a   1.000
_cell.length_b   1.000
_cell.length_c   1.000
_cell.angle_alpha   90.00
_cell.angle_beta   90.00
_cell.angle_gamma   90.00
#
_symmetry.space_group_name_H-M   'P 1'
#
loop_
_entity.id
_entity.type
_entity.pdbx_description
1 polymer ?
#
loop_
_entity_poly.entity_id
_entity_poly.type
_entity_poly.pdbx_seq_one_letter_code
_entity_poly.pdbx_strand_id
1 'polypeptide(L)'
;MFYIAVLMLFLYNVSAHPPYTMCFRVKFYPHEPLKIKEELTRYLLYLQIKRDIFHGRLLCGFSDAAYLGGCIIQAELGDYDSDEHVDNYVSEFKIFPKQSQKLERKIGEIHKNEFRGQSPAVAEFNLLLRAHSLETYGVDPHPCKDSTGTTTFLGFTATGFVVFQGNKRIHLLKW
;
A
#
# COMPACT_ATOMS: atom_id res chain seq x y z
N MET A 1 -19.79 13.94 -9.76
CA MET A 1 -19.80 12.74 -10.63
C MET A 1 -18.44 12.04 -10.57
N PHE A 2 -17.93 11.61 -9.41
CA PHE A 2 -16.72 10.74 -9.33
C PHE A 2 -16.69 10.05 -7.96
N TYR A 3 -17.36 8.90 -7.81
CA TYR A 3 -17.40 8.16 -6.54
C TYR A 3 -16.87 6.73 -6.62
N ILE A 4 -16.41 6.29 -7.79
CA ILE A 4 -16.00 4.90 -7.95
C ILE A 4 -14.49 4.87 -8.09
N ALA A 5 -13.81 4.30 -7.10
CA ALA A 5 -12.53 3.67 -7.35
C ALA A 5 -12.81 2.58 -8.38
N VAL A 6 -12.60 2.86 -9.67
CA VAL A 6 -12.91 1.90 -10.72
C VAL A 6 -11.85 0.81 -10.63
N LEU A 7 -12.21 -0.27 -9.98
CA LEU A 7 -11.50 -1.53 -10.08
C LEU A 7 -11.61 -1.98 -11.53
N MET A 8 -10.48 -2.15 -12.18
CA MET A 8 -10.39 -2.56 -13.57
C MET A 8 -9.61 -3.88 -13.66
N LEU A 9 -10.09 -4.77 -14.52
CA LEU A 9 -9.30 -5.90 -15.00
C LEU A 9 -8.22 -5.35 -15.94
N PHE A 10 -6.97 -5.71 -15.66
CA PHE A 10 -5.83 -5.42 -16.53
C PHE A 10 -5.19 -6.71 -17.00
N LEU A 11 -4.79 -6.76 -18.27
CA LEU A 11 -3.85 -7.77 -18.75
C LEU A 11 -2.50 -7.53 -18.08
N TYR A 12 -2.02 -8.52 -17.35
CA TYR A 12 -0.76 -8.48 -16.62
C TYR A 12 0.41 -9.01 -17.45
N ASN A 13 0.13 -9.98 -18.34
CA ASN A 13 1.12 -10.52 -19.27
C ASN A 13 0.53 -10.49 -20.68
N VAL A 14 1.17 -9.72 -21.56
CA VAL A 14 0.85 -9.67 -22.99
C VAL A 14 1.83 -10.59 -23.71
N SER A 15 1.77 -11.90 -23.46
CA SER A 15 2.19 -12.84 -24.48
C SER A 15 1.15 -12.78 -25.59
N ALA A 16 1.58 -12.74 -26.86
CA ALA A 16 0.67 -12.76 -28.00
C ALA A 16 -0.15 -14.07 -28.10
N HIS A 17 0.16 -15.04 -27.23
CA HIS A 17 -0.43 -16.37 -27.23
C HIS A 17 -0.87 -16.80 -25.82
N PRO A 18 -1.93 -17.61 -25.71
CA PRO A 18 -2.45 -18.12 -24.43
C PRO A 18 -1.42 -18.93 -23.62
N PRO A 19 -1.58 -18.99 -22.28
CA PRO A 19 -2.67 -18.39 -21.50
C PRO A 19 -2.47 -16.90 -21.21
N TYR A 20 -3.52 -16.10 -21.45
CA TYR A 20 -3.52 -14.68 -21.05
C TYR A 20 -3.65 -14.57 -19.54
N THR A 21 -2.72 -13.87 -18.91
CA THR A 21 -2.80 -13.61 -17.47
C THR A 21 -3.42 -12.24 -17.24
N MET A 22 -4.57 -12.20 -16.58
CA MET A 22 -5.24 -10.97 -16.15
C MET A 22 -5.09 -10.78 -14.64
N CYS A 23 -5.05 -9.53 -14.19
CA CYS A 23 -5.03 -9.15 -12.79
C CYS A 23 -6.09 -8.08 -12.55
N PHE A 24 -6.81 -8.22 -11.44
CA PHE A 24 -7.74 -7.21 -10.96
C PHE A 24 -6.95 -6.14 -10.18
N ARG A 25 -7.12 -4.86 -10.53
CA ARG A 25 -6.40 -3.75 -9.86
C ARG A 25 -7.26 -2.50 -9.73
N VAL A 26 -6.91 -1.65 -8.77
CA VAL A 26 -7.44 -0.29 -8.70
C VAL A 26 -6.73 0.57 -9.74
N LYS A 27 -7.50 1.25 -10.60
CA LYS A 27 -6.97 2.24 -11.54
C LYS A 27 -7.00 3.66 -10.99
N PHE A 28 -8.11 4.00 -10.34
CA PHE A 28 -8.35 5.32 -9.79
C PHE A 28 -8.48 5.22 -8.28
N TYR A 29 -7.48 5.73 -7.58
CA TYR A 29 -7.47 5.71 -6.12
C TYR A 29 -8.34 6.86 -5.61
N PRO A 30 -9.29 6.57 -4.69
CA PRO A 30 -10.14 7.60 -4.13
C PRO A 30 -9.30 8.53 -3.27
N HIS A 31 -9.49 9.85 -3.43
CA HIS A 31 -8.82 10.84 -2.58
C HIS A 31 -9.24 10.70 -1.11
N GLU A 32 -10.51 10.34 -0.88
CA GLU A 32 -11.09 10.11 0.44
C GLU A 32 -11.63 8.67 0.51
N PRO A 33 -10.80 7.67 0.85
CA PRO A 33 -11.22 6.26 0.90
C PRO A 33 -12.37 6.03 1.90
N LEU A 34 -12.51 6.92 2.89
CA LEU A 34 -13.56 6.91 3.91
C LEU A 34 -14.98 7.12 3.34
N LYS A 35 -15.09 7.71 2.14
CA LYS A 35 -16.39 7.94 1.47
C LYS A 35 -16.93 6.68 0.78
N ILE A 36 -16.12 5.62 0.67
CA ILE A 36 -16.58 4.33 0.17
C ILE A 36 -17.49 3.70 1.22
N LYS A 37 -18.77 3.50 0.87
CA LYS A 37 -19.77 2.94 1.78
C LYS A 37 -19.70 1.42 1.83
N GLU A 38 -19.46 0.81 0.67
CA GLU A 38 -19.43 -0.63 0.48
C GLU A 38 -18.15 -1.22 1.10
N GLU A 39 -18.34 -2.09 2.09
CA GLU A 39 -17.24 -2.77 2.79
C GLU A 39 -16.35 -3.57 1.84
N LEU A 40 -16.95 -4.30 0.89
CA LEU A 40 -16.21 -5.05 -0.13
C LEU A 40 -15.28 -4.14 -0.95
N THR A 41 -15.74 -2.95 -1.33
CA THR A 41 -14.92 -2.00 -2.11
C THR A 41 -13.75 -1.47 -1.28
N ARG A 42 -13.96 -1.21 0.02
CA ARG A 42 -12.87 -0.84 0.94
C ARG A 42 -11.86 -1.98 1.09
N TYR A 43 -12.33 -3.20 1.26
CA TYR A 43 -11.47 -4.38 1.35
C TYR A 43 -10.61 -4.58 0.09
N LEU A 44 -11.20 -4.42 -1.11
CA LEU A 44 -10.46 -4.51 -2.37
C LEU A 44 -9.41 -3.39 -2.51
N LEU A 45 -9.70 -2.19 -2.01
CA LEU A 45 -8.71 -1.11 -1.94
C LEU A 45 -7.60 -1.45 -0.93
N TYR A 46 -7.93 -2.01 0.24
CA TYR A 46 -6.96 -2.47 1.23
C TYR A 46 -5.99 -3.50 0.62
N LEU A 47 -6.51 -4.50 -0.12
CA LEU A 47 -5.69 -5.49 -0.80
C LEU A 47 -4.76 -4.86 -1.85
N GLN A 48 -5.24 -3.87 -2.60
CA GLN A 48 -4.41 -3.13 -3.54
C GLN A 48 -3.29 -2.37 -2.82
N ILE A 49 -3.59 -1.70 -1.70
CA ILE A 49 -2.59 -0.96 -0.94
C ILE A 49 -1.56 -1.90 -0.31
N LYS A 50 -1.98 -3.03 0.26
CA LYS A 50 -1.08 -4.09 0.75
C LYS A 50 -0.13 -4.56 -0.35
N ARG A 51 -0.66 -4.76 -1.56
CA ARG A 51 0.14 -5.10 -2.74
C ARG A 51 1.12 -3.98 -3.11
N ASP A 52 0.70 -2.72 -3.09
CA ASP A 52 1.56 -1.58 -3.43
C ASP A 52 2.69 -1.41 -2.42
N ILE A 53 2.43 -1.66 -1.13
CA ILE A 53 3.44 -1.72 -0.08
C ILE A 53 4.46 -2.83 -0.38
N PHE A 54 3.99 -4.05 -0.65
CA PHE A 54 4.86 -5.20 -0.92
C PHE A 54 5.76 -5.01 -2.14
N HIS A 55 5.26 -4.36 -3.20
CA HIS A 55 6.05 -4.06 -4.40
C HIS A 55 6.86 -2.75 -4.29
N GLY A 56 6.78 -2.03 -3.16
CA GLY A 56 7.52 -0.77 -2.94
C GLY A 56 6.99 0.42 -3.74
N ARG A 57 5.73 0.37 -4.20
CA ARG A 57 5.04 1.48 -4.88
C ARG A 57 4.57 2.54 -3.89
N LEU A 58 4.19 2.15 -2.68
CA LEU A 58 3.83 3.07 -1.61
C LEU A 58 5.04 3.34 -0.72
N LEU A 59 5.71 4.47 -0.96
CA LEU A 59 6.80 4.94 -0.12
C LEU A 59 6.27 5.43 1.22
N CYS A 60 6.90 4.97 2.29
CA CYS A 60 6.57 5.32 3.66
C CYS A 60 7.85 5.46 4.50
N GLY A 61 7.82 6.34 5.49
CA GLY A 61 8.90 6.43 6.48
C GLY A 61 8.86 5.23 7.44
N PHE A 62 9.88 5.07 8.28
CA PHE A 62 9.97 3.95 9.23
C PHE A 62 8.72 3.86 10.14
N SER A 63 8.22 5.00 10.64
CA SER A 63 7.05 5.02 11.52
C SER A 63 5.77 4.59 10.79
N ASP A 64 5.55 5.11 9.58
CA ASP A 64 4.39 4.74 8.77
C ASP A 64 4.47 3.28 8.34
N ALA A 65 5.65 2.79 7.94
CA ALA A 65 5.86 1.39 7.61
C ALA A 65 5.53 0.47 8.80
N ALA A 66 5.99 0.82 10.01
CA ALA A 66 5.69 0.02 11.20
C ALA A 66 4.18 0.02 11.51
N TYR A 67 3.53 1.17 11.42
CA TYR A 67 2.08 1.29 11.62
C TYR A 67 1.28 0.48 10.60
N LEU A 68 1.58 0.65 9.30
CA LEU A 68 0.93 -0.08 8.22
C LEU A 68 1.14 -1.59 8.35
N GLY A 69 2.35 -2.01 8.69
CA GLY A 69 2.66 -3.41 8.96
C GLY A 69 1.87 -3.96 10.13
N GLY A 70 1.74 -3.19 11.22
CA GLY A 70 0.91 -3.60 12.36
C GLY A 70 -0.57 -3.74 12.00
N CYS A 71 -1.12 -2.84 11.18
CA CYS A 71 -2.50 -2.95 10.72
C CYS A 71 -2.71 -4.21 9.86
N ILE A 72 -1.74 -4.55 9.01
CA ILE A 72 -1.78 -5.78 8.21
C ILE A 72 -1.76 -7.00 9.13
N ILE A 73 -0.85 -7.05 10.11
CA ILE A 73 -0.78 -8.16 11.06
C ILE A 73 -2.08 -8.30 11.86
N GLN A 74 -2.62 -7.21 12.41
CA GLN A 74 -3.90 -7.22 13.13
C GLN A 74 -5.06 -7.71 12.25
N ALA A 75 -5.09 -7.32 10.98
CA ALA A 75 -6.13 -7.75 10.05
C ALA A 75 -6.05 -9.25 9.73
N GLU A 76 -4.84 -9.82 9.69
CA GLU A 76 -4.63 -11.24 9.35
C GLU A 76 -4.75 -12.17 10.58
N LEU A 77 -4.26 -11.74 11.74
CA LEU A 77 -4.14 -12.57 12.94
C LEU A 77 -5.18 -12.24 14.02
N GLY A 78 -5.80 -11.07 13.99
CA GLY A 78 -6.59 -10.58 15.11
C GLY A 78 -5.71 -10.05 16.24
N ASP A 79 -6.17 -10.15 17.49
CA ASP A 79 -5.45 -9.63 18.64
C ASP A 79 -4.16 -10.41 18.94
N TYR A 80 -3.16 -9.71 19.46
CA TYR A 80 -1.96 -10.34 20.01
C TYR A 80 -2.30 -11.30 21.16
N ASP A 81 -2.02 -12.58 20.94
CA ASP A 81 -1.95 -13.67 21.91
C ASP A 81 -0.48 -14.01 22.26
N SER A 82 -0.13 -14.08 23.55
CA SER A 82 1.26 -14.37 23.98
C SER A 82 1.70 -15.82 23.79
N ASP A 83 0.76 -16.76 23.71
CA ASP A 83 1.02 -18.18 23.56
C ASP A 83 1.20 -18.54 22.07
N GLU A 84 0.51 -17.82 21.18
CA GLU A 84 0.62 -18.01 19.73
C GLU A 84 1.70 -17.11 19.09
N HIS A 85 1.78 -15.84 19.50
CA HIS A 85 2.69 -14.85 18.93
C HIS A 85 4.01 -14.77 19.69
N VAL A 86 4.66 -15.92 19.77
CA VAL A 86 6.01 -16.07 20.32
C VAL A 86 7.06 -15.64 19.27
N ASP A 87 8.25 -15.30 19.75
CA ASP A 87 9.38 -14.86 18.92
C ASP A 87 9.05 -13.68 17.98
N ASN A 88 9.65 -13.65 16.79
CA ASN A 88 9.48 -12.63 15.77
C ASN A 88 8.50 -13.12 14.69
N TYR A 89 7.29 -13.53 15.09
CA TYR A 89 6.22 -14.05 14.22
C TYR A 89 5.92 -13.14 13.00
N VAL A 90 6.16 -11.83 13.12
CA VAL A 90 6.04 -10.87 12.00
C VAL A 90 6.92 -11.26 10.80
N SER A 91 8.05 -11.93 11.02
CA SER A 91 8.97 -12.35 9.95
C SER A 91 8.39 -13.41 9.00
N GLU A 92 7.32 -14.10 9.41
CA GLU A 92 6.57 -15.03 8.56
C GLU A 92 5.76 -14.28 7.48
N PHE A 93 5.50 -12.99 7.70
CA PHE A 93 4.76 -12.13 6.80
C PHE A 93 5.71 -11.29 5.97
N LYS A 94 5.69 -11.51 4.64
CA LYS A 94 6.44 -10.67 3.70
C LYS A 94 5.61 -9.41 3.39
N ILE A 95 5.73 -8.40 4.25
CA ILE A 95 4.94 -7.16 4.12
C ILE A 95 5.66 -6.15 3.23
N PHE A 96 6.95 -5.95 3.43
CA PHE A 96 7.75 -4.96 2.71
C PHE A 96 8.84 -5.61 1.85
N PRO A 97 9.24 -5.00 0.71
CA PRO A 97 10.34 -5.52 -0.11
C PRO A 97 11.69 -5.49 0.61
N LYS A 98 11.88 -4.55 1.54
CA LYS A 98 13.04 -4.45 2.42
C LYS A 98 12.59 -4.45 3.88
N GLN A 99 12.18 -5.61 4.36
CA GLN A 99 11.76 -5.80 5.74
C GLN A 99 12.98 -6.08 6.62
N SER A 100 13.34 -5.12 7.47
CA SER A 100 14.47 -5.27 8.40
C SER A 100 13.97 -5.80 9.76
N GLN A 101 14.83 -6.51 10.49
CA GLN A 101 14.49 -7.00 11.83
C GLN A 101 14.08 -5.87 12.80
N LYS A 102 14.65 -4.67 12.64
CA LYS A 102 14.24 -3.48 13.40
C LYS A 102 12.79 -3.08 13.10
N LEU A 103 12.38 -3.17 11.84
CA LEU A 103 11.01 -2.88 11.43
C LEU A 103 10.05 -3.95 11.96
N GLU A 104 10.40 -5.22 11.85
CA GLU A 104 9.58 -6.35 12.34
C GLU A 104 9.31 -6.25 13.84
N ARG A 105 10.35 -5.97 14.64
CA ARG A 105 10.19 -5.72 16.08
C ARG A 105 9.22 -4.57 16.35
N LYS A 106 9.34 -3.46 15.60
CA LYS A 106 8.46 -2.31 15.78
C LYS A 106 7.01 -2.63 15.37
N ILE A 107 6.80 -3.41 14.32
CA ILE A 107 5.48 -3.91 13.92
C ILE A 107 4.87 -4.76 15.05
N GLY A 108 5.64 -5.70 15.61
CA GLY A 108 5.18 -6.55 16.72
C GLY A 108 4.84 -5.74 17.98
N GLU A 109 5.66 -4.73 18.32
CA GLU A 109 5.36 -3.81 19.42
C GLU A 109 4.03 -3.06 19.21
N ILE A 110 3.78 -2.56 18.00
CA ILE A 110 2.54 -1.83 17.67
C ILE A 110 1.35 -2.80 17.74
N HIS A 111 1.46 -3.98 17.13
CA HIS A 111 0.42 -5.01 17.17
C HIS A 111 0.01 -5.34 18.61
N LYS A 112 0.99 -5.58 19.48
CA LYS A 112 0.77 -5.93 20.89
C LYS A 112 0.16 -4.79 21.71
N ASN A 113 0.63 -3.56 21.51
CA ASN A 113 0.34 -2.47 22.45
C ASN A 113 -0.77 -1.52 21.99
N GLU A 114 -0.98 -1.37 20.68
CA GLU A 114 -1.82 -0.31 20.12
C GLU A 114 -3.11 -0.82 19.46
N PHE A 115 -3.14 -2.08 19.00
CA PHE A 115 -4.24 -2.59 18.16
C PHE A 115 -5.17 -3.61 18.82
N ARG A 116 -4.94 -3.92 20.11
CA ARG A 116 -5.81 -4.82 20.87
C ARG A 116 -7.28 -4.38 20.84
N GLY A 117 -8.17 -5.33 20.53
CA GLY A 117 -9.61 -5.13 20.42
C GLY A 117 -10.06 -4.57 19.08
N GLN A 118 -9.15 -4.30 18.13
CA GLN A 118 -9.54 -3.91 16.78
C GLN A 118 -9.95 -5.13 15.97
N SER A 119 -11.14 -5.09 15.37
CA SER A 119 -11.53 -6.08 14.39
C SER A 119 -10.71 -5.93 13.09
N PRO A 120 -10.61 -6.99 12.26
CA PRO A 120 -9.93 -6.90 10.97
C PRO A 120 -10.41 -5.73 10.10
N ALA A 121 -11.73 -5.51 10.00
CA ALA A 121 -12.31 -4.41 9.25
C ALA A 121 -11.86 -3.02 9.77
N VAL A 122 -11.63 -2.86 11.08
CA VAL A 122 -11.10 -1.62 11.66
C VAL A 122 -9.62 -1.45 11.34
N ALA A 123 -8.83 -2.53 11.42
CA ALA A 123 -7.40 -2.50 11.08
C ALA A 123 -7.18 -2.17 9.58
N GLU A 124 -7.96 -2.79 8.69
CA GLU A 124 -7.97 -2.50 7.25
C GLU A 124 -8.32 -1.03 6.99
N PHE A 125 -9.34 -0.51 7.66
CA PHE A 125 -9.76 0.88 7.55
C PHE A 125 -8.68 1.85 8.03
N ASN A 126 -8.04 1.56 9.16
CA ASN A 126 -6.93 2.35 9.71
C ASN A 126 -5.72 2.37 8.76
N LEU A 127 -5.43 1.25 8.10
CA LEU A 127 -4.42 1.20 7.06
C LEU A 127 -4.76 2.13 5.89
N LEU A 128 -6.01 2.10 5.40
CA LEU A 128 -6.45 3.01 4.33
C LEU A 128 -6.35 4.48 4.74
N LEU A 129 -6.73 4.79 5.99
CA LEU A 129 -6.64 6.13 6.57
C LEU A 129 -5.19 6.63 6.60
N ARG A 130 -4.25 5.78 7.01
CA ARG A 130 -2.83 6.12 7.01
C ARG A 130 -2.30 6.27 5.58
N ALA A 131 -2.60 5.30 4.72
CA ALA A 131 -2.04 5.21 3.37
C ALA A 131 -2.43 6.40 2.49
N HIS A 132 -3.67 6.90 2.55
CA HIS A 132 -4.09 7.99 1.66
C HIS A 132 -3.39 9.33 1.94
N SER A 133 -2.76 9.47 3.11
CA SER A 133 -1.99 10.65 3.48
C SER A 133 -0.57 10.66 2.90
N LEU A 134 -0.10 9.52 2.36
CA LEU A 134 1.26 9.37 1.83
C LEU A 134 1.37 9.91 0.40
N GLU A 135 2.51 10.53 0.08
CA GLU A 135 2.72 11.22 -1.19
C GLU A 135 2.59 10.33 -2.43
N THR A 136 2.93 9.04 -2.29
CA THR A 136 2.88 8.05 -3.38
C THR A 136 1.58 7.26 -3.41
N TYR A 137 0.57 7.63 -2.61
CA TYR A 137 -0.73 6.96 -2.63
C TYR A 137 -1.37 7.05 -4.01
N GLY A 138 -1.67 5.89 -4.59
CA GLY A 138 -2.27 5.79 -5.92
C GLY A 138 -1.37 6.22 -7.08
N VAL A 139 -0.07 6.44 -6.81
CA VAL A 139 0.90 6.74 -7.85
C VAL A 139 1.28 5.45 -8.58
N ASP A 140 1.20 5.47 -9.91
CA ASP A 140 1.76 4.43 -10.77
C ASP A 140 3.12 4.89 -11.32
N PRO A 141 4.25 4.50 -10.70
CA PRO A 141 5.56 4.99 -11.08
C PRO A 141 6.04 4.33 -12.38
N HIS A 142 6.30 5.17 -13.38
CA HIS A 142 6.89 4.79 -14.65
C HIS A 142 8.36 5.21 -14.65
N PRO A 143 9.32 4.26 -14.71
CA PRO A 143 10.72 4.60 -14.74
C PRO A 143 11.07 5.35 -16.03
N CYS A 144 11.80 6.46 -15.89
CA CYS A 144 12.30 7.29 -16.97
C CYS A 144 13.71 7.79 -16.65
N LYS A 145 14.31 8.56 -17.56
CA LYS A 145 15.58 9.26 -17.35
C LYS A 145 15.36 10.75 -17.54
N ASP A 146 15.98 11.55 -16.69
CA ASP A 146 16.05 12.99 -16.90
C ASP A 146 17.09 13.35 -17.98
N SER A 147 17.26 14.64 -18.25
CA SER A 147 18.24 15.15 -19.24
C SER A 147 19.69 14.83 -18.87
N THR A 148 19.98 14.49 -17.62
CA THR A 148 21.31 14.10 -17.13
C THR A 148 21.54 12.59 -17.19
N GLY A 149 20.52 11.81 -17.57
CA GLY A 149 20.56 10.35 -17.59
C GLY A 149 20.22 9.70 -16.25
N THR A 150 19.85 10.48 -15.23
CA THR A 150 19.52 9.98 -13.89
C THR A 150 18.16 9.30 -13.89
N THR A 151 18.08 8.10 -13.32
CA THR A 151 16.80 7.36 -13.18
C THR A 151 15.84 8.14 -12.30
N THR A 152 14.67 8.42 -12.88
CA THR A 152 13.58 9.17 -12.29
C THR A 152 12.29 8.36 -12.46
N PHE A 153 11.29 8.56 -11.62
CA PHE A 153 9.98 7.93 -11.76
C PHE A 153 8.91 8.99 -12.01
N LEU A 154 8.11 8.78 -13.04
CA LEU A 154 6.94 9.59 -13.34
C LEU A 154 5.69 8.93 -12.80
N GLY A 155 4.90 9.66 -12.04
CA GLY A 155 3.66 9.20 -11.47
C GLY A 155 2.47 10.03 -11.94
N PHE A 156 1.33 9.38 -12.14
CA PHE A 156 0.06 10.06 -12.40
C PHE A 156 -0.79 10.05 -11.14
N THR A 157 -1.41 11.19 -10.82
CA THR A 157 -2.32 11.36 -9.69
C THR A 157 -3.58 12.07 -10.14
N ALA A 158 -4.63 12.06 -9.31
CA ALA A 158 -5.82 12.88 -9.58
C ALA A 158 -5.51 14.39 -9.70
N THR A 159 -4.42 14.86 -9.08
CA THR A 159 -4.04 16.28 -9.05
C THR A 159 -3.09 16.73 -10.16
N GLY A 160 -2.45 15.81 -10.88
CA GLY A 160 -1.40 16.13 -11.84
C GLY A 160 -0.38 15.00 -12.00
N PHE A 161 0.77 15.33 -12.60
CA PHE A 161 1.91 14.43 -12.73
C PHE A 161 3.01 14.76 -11.71
N VAL A 162 3.56 13.71 -11.10
CA VAL A 162 4.59 13.79 -10.07
C VAL A 162 5.89 13.19 -10.57
N VAL A 163 7.00 13.80 -10.19
CA VAL A 163 8.35 13.37 -10.55
C VAL A 163 9.07 12.98 -9.27
N PHE A 164 9.54 11.73 -9.18
CA PHE A 164 10.31 11.22 -8.05
C PHE A 164 11.74 10.89 -8.48
N GLN A 165 12.71 11.34 -7.69
CA GLN A 165 14.11 10.91 -7.81
C GLN A 165 14.50 10.19 -6.52
N GLY A 166 14.79 8.90 -6.63
CA GLY A 166 14.87 8.01 -5.46
C GLY A 166 13.54 8.00 -4.69
N ASN A 167 13.59 8.28 -3.39
CA ASN A 167 12.41 8.31 -2.51
C ASN A 167 11.85 9.73 -2.27
N LYS A 168 12.26 10.73 -3.06
CA LYS A 168 11.86 12.13 -2.89
C LYS A 168 11.06 12.61 -4.09
N ARG A 169 9.93 13.26 -3.82
CA ARG A 169 9.19 14.03 -4.84
C ARG A 169 9.96 15.31 -5.15
N ILE A 170 10.30 15.49 -6.42
CA ILE A 170 11.03 16.67 -6.92
C ILE A 170 10.07 17.67 -7.56
N HIS A 171 9.06 17.18 -8.29
CA HIS A 171 8.06 18.04 -8.92
C HIS A 171 6.63 17.50 -8.74
N LEU A 172 5.69 18.43 -8.64
CA LEU A 172 4.26 18.21 -8.86
C LEU A 172 3.81 19.24 -9.90
N LEU A 173 3.40 18.75 -11.05
CA LEU A 173 2.89 19.56 -12.15
C LEU A 173 1.39 19.29 -12.24
N LYS A 174 0.60 20.28 -11.81
CA LYS A 174 -0.85 20.20 -11.81
C LYS A 174 -1.38 20.22 -13.25
N TRP A 175 -2.56 19.64 -13.46
CA TRP A 175 -3.26 19.65 -14.75
C TRP A 175 -3.48 21.06 -15.31
#